data_AF-A0A7R9FJ08-F1
#
_entry.id   AF-A0A7R9FJ08-F1
#
_cell.length_a   1.000
_cell.length_b   1.000
_cell.length_c   1.000
_cell.angle_alpha   90.00
_cell.angle_beta   90.00
_cell.angle_gamma   90.00
#
_symmetry.space_group_name_H-M   'P 1'
#
loop_
_entity.id
_entity.type
_entity.pdbx_description
1 polymer ?
#
loop_
_entity_poly.entity_id
_entity_poly.type
_entity_poly.pdbx_seq_one_letter_code
_entity_poly.pdbx_strand_id
1 'polypeptide(L)'
;MGAPVRGTRLNPGLPPPPPTANPGCEEEYVNADLLTSGVHSVRRELRFIRTLKRVDVIVWEHSFTVDQFKPFGVRGTFTSNFELVGIEGNTILITPNRDSNSDLPVIDSPGYCESDTLDHASTEADCTEMNIMRKFRGGTVSATSQDEANSNPQHTALGLMHLKKLFSEYSHPPHPLSDKEKDDKLYNMLPLFCKVFGNSPSSDMMEKFRDILSFCHEVSRLMVTEMRRRASNQSTEAASSAIVKFLEIENCEESSNGWMLLSALNLLTAGDASLIQVMTTVSVPSTLVKCLYLFFDLLEIEDPDTAKTGSDFTPKERRILLQKIFVQVLVRLCSHTTPAEELAHKDDLTLLFSAITSWCPPHNVMWRKSAAEVLMTLSRHGLSQPVVSYIHQKSCVALCIDNMQRVPELSPLEIVEMFVAVFCFLKDSSEVSQTLLDDFRSCQGYLFLSEFLLK
;
A
#
# COMPACT_ATOMS: atom_id res chain seq x y z
N MET A 1 -70.14 55.07 -35.57
CA MET A 1 -69.27 53.87 -35.46
C MET A 1 -68.40 54.12 -34.23
N GLY A 2 -68.76 53.49 -33.11
CA GLY A 2 -68.37 53.92 -31.75
C GLY A 2 -66.85 53.88 -31.56
N ALA A 3 -66.17 54.99 -31.30
CA ALA A 3 -66.22 55.89 -30.14
C ALA A 3 -65.57 55.31 -28.87
N PRO A 4 -64.82 56.14 -28.12
CA PRO A 4 -63.71 55.78 -27.22
C PRO A 4 -64.12 55.92 -25.74
N VAL A 5 -63.18 55.90 -24.77
CA VAL A 5 -63.12 56.73 -23.53
C VAL A 5 -62.09 56.11 -22.55
N ARG A 6 -60.98 56.73 -22.11
CA ARG A 6 -60.67 57.98 -21.36
C ARG A 6 -60.64 57.80 -19.82
N GLY A 7 -59.52 58.23 -19.22
CA GLY A 7 -59.40 58.77 -17.85
C GLY A 7 -59.25 57.71 -16.74
N THR A 8 -58.50 57.90 -15.66
CA THR A 8 -58.07 59.15 -15.02
C THR A 8 -56.94 58.88 -14.01
N ARG A 9 -56.06 59.87 -13.82
CA ARG A 9 -55.03 59.96 -12.76
C ARG A 9 -55.66 60.09 -11.37
N LEU A 10 -54.93 59.71 -10.31
CA LEU A 10 -54.41 60.60 -9.23
C LEU A 10 -53.93 59.78 -8.00
N ASN A 11 -52.67 60.04 -7.59
CA ASN A 11 -52.07 59.80 -6.24
C ASN A 11 -52.77 60.74 -5.21
N PRO A 12 -52.53 60.77 -3.87
CA PRO A 12 -51.68 59.98 -2.93
C PRO A 12 -52.36 59.66 -1.56
N GLY A 13 -51.67 59.01 -0.61
CA GLY A 13 -51.99 59.14 0.84
C GLY A 13 -51.89 57.89 1.72
N LEU A 14 -50.96 57.91 2.69
CA LEU A 14 -51.03 57.13 3.96
C LEU A 14 -52.33 57.46 4.73
N PRO A 15 -52.93 56.55 5.52
CA PRO A 15 -52.52 56.22 6.93
C PRO A 15 -52.97 54.78 7.38
N PRO A 16 -53.09 54.34 8.67
CA PRO A 16 -52.62 54.77 10.01
C PRO A 16 -51.86 53.64 10.81
N PRO A 17 -51.45 53.82 12.09
CA PRO A 17 -50.67 52.86 12.91
C PRO A 17 -51.57 51.78 13.62
N PRO A 18 -50.99 50.78 14.33
CA PRO A 18 -51.58 49.46 14.50
C PRO A 18 -52.50 49.31 15.73
N PRO A 19 -53.27 48.21 15.83
CA PRO A 19 -53.77 47.72 17.10
C PRO A 19 -53.11 46.39 17.50
N THR A 20 -52.65 46.37 18.74
CA THR A 20 -52.21 45.23 19.55
C THR A 20 -53.34 44.25 19.87
N ALA A 21 -53.08 42.94 19.81
CA ALA A 21 -53.60 41.94 20.74
C ALA A 21 -52.83 40.60 20.62
N ASN A 22 -52.12 40.24 21.70
CA ASN A 22 -51.62 38.89 22.05
C ASN A 22 -52.82 37.92 22.26
N PRO A 23 -52.67 36.58 22.41
CA PRO A 23 -51.46 35.82 22.81
C PRO A 23 -51.22 34.49 22.06
N GLY A 24 -50.00 33.93 22.18
CA GLY A 24 -49.80 32.48 22.08
C GLY A 24 -48.59 32.00 21.30
N CYS A 25 -47.64 31.45 22.05
CA CYS A 25 -46.79 30.30 21.70
C CYS A 25 -45.56 30.50 20.79
N GLU A 26 -44.42 30.47 21.49
CA GLU A 26 -43.18 29.73 21.16
C GLU A 26 -42.27 30.31 20.08
N GLU A 27 -41.19 30.93 20.57
CA GLU A 27 -39.96 31.22 19.83
C GLU A 27 -39.37 29.92 19.24
N GLU A 28 -39.20 29.90 17.92
CA GLU A 28 -38.34 28.95 17.22
C GLU A 28 -36.88 29.14 17.66
N TYR A 29 -36.48 28.37 18.68
CA TYR A 29 -35.09 27.98 18.89
C TYR A 29 -34.66 27.14 17.68
N VAL A 30 -34.08 27.81 16.66
CA VAL A 30 -33.30 27.11 15.63
C VAL A 30 -32.12 26.44 16.33
N ASN A 31 -32.20 25.12 16.42
CA ASN A 31 -31.26 24.21 17.07
C ASN A 31 -29.79 24.52 16.70
N ALA A 32 -29.12 25.31 17.54
CA ALA A 32 -27.67 25.40 17.57
C ALA A 32 -27.03 24.06 17.97
N ASP A 33 -27.80 23.14 18.57
CA ASP A 33 -27.36 21.83 19.04
C ASP A 33 -27.10 20.80 17.93
N LEU A 34 -27.71 20.95 16.73
CA LEU A 34 -27.42 20.08 15.58
C LEU A 34 -26.12 20.45 14.86
N LEU A 35 -25.80 21.75 14.82
CA LEU A 35 -24.54 22.24 14.25
C LEU A 35 -23.35 22.03 15.22
N THR A 36 -23.57 22.16 16.53
CA THR A 36 -22.53 21.85 17.54
C THR A 36 -22.32 20.34 17.70
N SER A 37 -23.37 19.51 17.58
CA SER A 37 -23.25 18.04 17.58
C SER A 37 -22.37 17.55 16.42
N GLY A 38 -22.58 18.05 15.20
CA GLY A 38 -21.74 17.73 14.05
C GLY A 38 -20.28 18.16 14.23
N VAL A 39 -20.03 19.36 14.78
CA VAL A 39 -18.67 19.86 15.03
C VAL A 39 -17.98 19.12 16.20
N HIS A 40 -18.74 18.64 17.19
CA HIS A 40 -18.22 17.80 18.27
C HIS A 40 -17.95 16.36 17.82
N SER A 41 -18.73 15.82 16.86
CA SER A 41 -18.48 14.54 16.19
C SER A 41 -17.19 14.62 15.39
N VAL A 42 -17.04 15.63 14.53
CA VAL A 42 -15.81 15.86 13.74
C VAL A 42 -14.58 16.10 14.62
N ARG A 43 -14.70 16.76 15.78
CA ARG A 43 -13.60 16.92 16.75
C ARG A 43 -13.31 15.66 17.57
N ARG A 44 -14.27 14.75 17.76
CA ARG A 44 -14.02 13.41 18.31
C ARG A 44 -13.39 12.50 17.27
N GLU A 45 -13.83 12.57 16.02
CA GLU A 45 -13.30 11.84 14.86
C GLU A 45 -11.88 12.27 14.53
N LEU A 46 -11.55 13.57 14.54
CA LEU A 46 -10.16 14.05 14.42
C LEU A 46 -9.28 13.63 15.61
N ARG A 47 -9.86 13.44 16.80
CA ARG A 47 -9.15 12.86 17.95
C ARG A 47 -8.97 11.36 17.78
N PHE A 48 -9.96 10.64 17.25
CA PHE A 48 -9.87 9.22 16.91
C PHE A 48 -8.85 8.99 15.80
N ILE A 49 -8.83 9.80 14.75
CA ILE A 49 -7.80 9.79 13.70
C ILE A 49 -6.42 10.16 14.29
N ARG A 50 -6.33 11.03 15.30
CA ARG A 50 -5.07 11.30 16.02
C ARG A 50 -4.64 10.17 16.95
N THR A 51 -5.59 9.46 17.56
CA THR A 51 -5.33 8.25 18.36
C THR A 51 -4.92 7.11 17.44
N LEU A 52 -5.58 6.94 16.29
CA LEU A 52 -5.17 6.07 15.19
C LEU A 52 -3.82 6.50 14.63
N LYS A 53 -3.44 7.79 14.59
CA LYS A 53 -2.07 8.20 14.25
C LYS A 53 -1.04 7.75 15.30
N ARG A 54 -1.39 7.71 16.58
CA ARG A 54 -0.51 7.15 17.63
C ARG A 54 -0.45 5.63 17.56
N VAL A 55 -1.57 4.98 17.26
CA VAL A 55 -1.63 3.54 17.01
C VAL A 55 -0.97 3.18 15.69
N ASP A 56 -1.03 4.00 14.64
CA ASP A 56 -0.31 3.84 13.37
C ASP A 56 1.18 3.93 13.62
N VAL A 57 1.67 4.91 14.38
CA VAL A 57 3.10 4.98 14.73
C VAL A 57 3.53 3.74 15.50
N ILE A 58 2.73 3.27 16.47
CA ILE A 58 3.07 2.11 17.30
C ILE A 58 2.96 0.79 16.49
N VAL A 59 1.88 0.58 15.73
CA VAL A 59 1.63 -0.63 14.93
C VAL A 59 2.53 -0.69 13.69
N TRP A 60 2.86 0.45 13.07
CA TRP A 60 3.81 0.50 11.95
C TRP A 60 5.28 0.47 12.37
N GLU A 61 5.69 1.09 13.50
CA GLU A 61 7.07 0.91 14.02
C GLU A 61 7.33 -0.53 14.43
N HIS A 62 6.31 -1.24 14.90
CA HIS A 62 6.40 -2.68 15.21
C HIS A 62 6.25 -3.60 14.00
N SER A 63 6.02 -3.07 12.79
CA SER A 63 5.87 -3.88 11.58
C SER A 63 7.03 -3.75 10.58
N PHE A 64 7.86 -2.70 10.59
CA PHE A 64 9.08 -2.64 9.76
C PHE A 64 10.16 -1.67 10.26
N THR A 65 11.41 -2.13 10.22
CA THR A 65 12.63 -1.34 10.44
C THR A 65 12.88 -0.33 9.31
N VAL A 66 12.78 0.96 9.62
CA VAL A 66 13.19 2.07 8.74
C VAL A 66 14.69 2.32 8.92
N ASP A 67 15.50 1.77 8.05
CA ASP A 67 16.89 2.23 7.85
C ASP A 67 17.10 2.50 6.35
N GLN A 68 16.60 3.65 5.87
CA GLN A 68 17.17 4.38 4.72
C GLN A 68 16.55 5.77 4.40
N PHE A 69 16.01 6.50 5.37
CA PHE A 69 15.64 7.91 5.16
C PHE A 69 16.45 8.84 6.06
N LYS A 70 17.47 9.50 5.47
CA LYS A 70 18.10 10.69 6.08
C LYS A 70 17.08 11.83 6.09
N PRO A 71 16.83 12.51 7.22
CA PRO A 71 15.88 13.60 7.26
C PRO A 71 16.49 14.89 6.70
N PHE A 72 15.81 15.51 5.73
CA PHE A 72 15.99 16.93 5.44
C PHE A 72 15.51 17.73 6.65
N GLY A 73 16.39 18.57 7.19
CA GLY A 73 16.13 19.37 8.37
C GLY A 73 15.07 20.43 8.15
N VAL A 74 14.05 20.43 8.99
CA VAL A 74 13.25 21.62 9.31
C VAL A 74 13.15 21.70 10.83
N ARG A 75 13.83 22.69 11.41
CA ARG A 75 13.69 23.06 12.82
C ARG A 75 12.30 23.70 13.03
N GLY A 76 11.52 23.13 13.94
CA GLY A 76 10.35 23.75 14.54
C GLY A 76 10.16 23.24 15.96
N THR A 77 10.54 24.04 16.95
CA THR A 77 10.34 23.77 18.38
C THR A 77 8.90 24.04 18.78
N PHE A 78 8.23 23.06 19.39
CA PHE A 78 7.10 23.29 20.30
C PHE A 78 7.19 22.32 21.48
N THR A 79 7.29 22.88 22.68
CA THR A 79 7.40 22.21 23.98
C THR A 79 6.05 21.65 24.45
N SER A 80 6.02 20.42 24.98
CA SER A 80 4.90 19.97 25.83
C SER A 80 5.40 19.13 27.02
N ASN A 81 4.93 19.52 28.21
CA ASN A 81 5.42 19.19 29.55
C ASN A 81 4.99 17.81 30.09
N PHE A 82 5.58 16.71 29.62
CA PHE A 82 5.46 15.40 30.28
C PHE A 82 6.75 14.58 30.07
N GLU A 83 7.36 14.08 31.14
CA GLU A 83 8.46 13.10 31.06
C GLU A 83 7.91 11.68 31.20
N LEU A 84 8.44 10.78 30.36
CA LEU A 84 8.03 9.38 30.26
C LEU A 84 8.92 8.58 31.20
N VAL A 85 8.38 8.11 32.33
CA VAL A 85 9.18 7.51 33.42
C VAL A 85 9.35 5.99 33.25
N GLY A 86 8.56 5.34 32.40
CA GLY A 86 8.71 3.92 32.05
C GLY A 86 7.41 3.26 31.62
N ILE A 87 7.52 2.03 31.08
CA ILE A 87 6.40 1.17 30.68
C ILE A 87 6.49 -0.13 31.50
N GLU A 88 5.46 -0.44 32.27
CA GLU A 88 5.28 -1.76 32.91
C GLU A 88 4.00 -2.39 32.34
N GLY A 89 4.16 -3.40 31.48
CA GLY A 89 3.06 -4.05 30.76
C GLY A 89 2.25 -3.08 29.88
N ASN A 90 0.94 -3.34 29.75
CA ASN A 90 0.04 -2.56 28.88
C ASN A 90 -0.48 -1.24 29.50
N THR A 91 0.14 -0.73 30.57
CA THR A 91 -0.29 0.52 31.22
C THR A 91 0.81 1.58 31.17
N ILE A 92 0.51 2.73 30.54
CA ILE A 92 1.39 3.89 30.53
C ILE A 92 1.13 4.72 31.79
N LEU A 93 2.12 4.81 32.68
CA LEU A 93 2.06 5.69 33.85
C LEU A 93 2.57 7.09 33.49
N ILE A 94 1.69 8.08 33.58
CA ILE A 94 2.01 9.50 33.40
C ILE A 94 1.78 10.20 34.73
N THR A 95 2.81 10.83 35.30
CA THR A 95 2.66 11.68 36.49
C THR A 95 2.95 13.14 36.14
N PRO A 96 2.20 14.10 36.72
CA PRO A 96 2.54 15.51 36.65
C PRO A 96 3.73 15.80 37.58
N ASN A 97 4.65 16.63 37.10
CA ASN A 97 5.88 17.00 37.81
C ASN A 97 5.57 17.54 39.22
N ARG A 98 6.10 16.89 40.26
CA ARG A 98 6.12 17.39 41.64
C ARG A 98 7.56 17.33 42.15
N ASP A 99 8.11 18.51 42.40
CA ASP A 99 9.38 18.71 43.08
C ASP A 99 9.38 18.13 44.50
N SER A 100 10.56 17.65 44.93
CA SER A 100 11.10 17.52 46.30
C SER A 100 11.12 16.14 46.99
N ASN A 101 12.32 15.56 47.07
CA ASN A 101 13.05 15.05 48.26
C ASN A 101 12.37 14.04 49.23
N SER A 102 12.89 12.79 49.29
CA SER A 102 13.36 12.05 50.51
C SER A 102 13.21 10.52 50.42
N ASP A 103 14.32 9.81 50.69
CA ASP A 103 14.53 8.53 51.40
C ASP A 103 13.77 7.20 51.07
N LEU A 104 14.59 6.13 50.95
CA LEU A 104 14.38 4.65 50.91
C LEU A 104 13.36 4.07 51.93
N PRO A 105 12.92 2.76 51.91
CA PRO A 105 13.63 1.56 51.44
C PRO A 105 12.82 0.38 50.79
N VAL A 106 13.62 -0.62 50.38
CA VAL A 106 13.35 -1.99 49.88
C VAL A 106 12.48 -2.87 50.80
N ILE A 107 11.53 -3.66 50.25
CA ILE A 107 10.95 -4.88 50.86
C ILE A 107 10.59 -5.95 49.78
N ASP A 108 10.78 -7.21 50.17
CA ASP A 108 10.70 -8.54 49.50
C ASP A 108 9.46 -8.94 48.65
N SER A 109 9.76 -9.79 47.64
CA SER A 109 9.06 -10.96 47.04
C SER A 109 7.89 -11.59 47.85
N PRO A 110 6.88 -12.30 47.23
CA PRO A 110 7.07 -13.45 46.34
C PRO A 110 6.07 -13.62 45.16
N GLY A 111 6.42 -14.55 44.26
CA GLY A 111 5.83 -14.68 42.92
C GLY A 111 4.49 -15.38 42.79
N TYR A 112 4.01 -15.41 41.55
CA TYR A 112 3.02 -16.33 41.02
C TYR A 112 3.27 -16.53 39.52
N CYS A 113 3.25 -17.79 39.08
CA CYS A 113 3.25 -18.18 37.67
C CYS A 113 1.88 -17.86 37.05
N GLU A 114 1.86 -17.27 35.85
CA GLU A 114 0.76 -17.52 34.91
C GLU A 114 1.25 -17.39 33.47
N SER A 115 0.62 -18.19 32.63
CA SER A 115 1.04 -18.71 31.33
C SER A 115 0.90 -17.71 30.17
N ASP A 116 2.03 -17.39 29.52
CA ASP A 116 2.08 -16.70 28.23
C ASP A 116 2.07 -17.71 27.08
N THR A 117 0.94 -17.79 26.37
CA THR A 117 0.88 -18.35 25.01
C THR A 117 -0.08 -17.49 24.19
N LEU A 118 0.35 -16.30 23.75
CA LEU A 118 -0.33 -15.57 22.66
C LEU A 118 0.49 -14.45 21.97
N ASP A 119 1.69 -14.10 22.45
CA ASP A 119 2.52 -13.03 21.81
C ASP A 119 3.77 -13.50 21.05
N HIS A 120 3.99 -14.82 20.93
CA HIS A 120 5.16 -15.33 20.20
C HIS A 120 5.02 -15.31 18.68
N ALA A 121 3.82 -15.48 18.10
CA ALA A 121 3.67 -15.65 16.66
C ALA A 121 4.02 -14.38 15.84
N SER A 122 3.65 -13.20 16.34
CA SER A 122 3.91 -11.91 15.65
C SER A 122 5.39 -11.52 15.72
N THR A 123 6.04 -11.74 16.87
CA THR A 123 7.46 -11.42 17.08
C THR A 123 8.38 -12.39 16.33
N GLU A 124 7.97 -13.66 16.20
CA GLU A 124 8.72 -14.69 15.49
C GLU A 124 8.65 -14.52 13.97
N ALA A 125 7.52 -14.05 13.44
CA ALA A 125 7.37 -13.68 12.02
C ALA A 125 8.31 -12.54 11.61
N ASP A 126 8.41 -11.50 12.44
CA ASP A 126 9.22 -10.31 12.17
C ASP A 126 10.74 -10.57 12.32
N CYS A 127 11.14 -11.37 13.32
CA CYS A 127 12.53 -11.85 13.45
C CYS A 127 12.95 -12.75 12.28
N THR A 128 12.04 -13.58 11.79
CA THR A 128 12.27 -14.45 10.62
C THR A 128 12.43 -13.60 9.35
N GLU A 129 11.60 -12.57 9.17
CA GLU A 129 11.71 -11.61 8.06
C GLU A 129 13.05 -10.87 8.01
N MET A 130 13.54 -10.39 9.16
CA MET A 130 14.83 -9.71 9.24
C MET A 130 16.00 -10.65 8.92
N ASN A 131 15.95 -11.90 9.38
CA ASN A 131 16.98 -12.90 9.09
C ASN A 131 16.97 -13.32 7.61
N ILE A 132 15.79 -13.43 6.97
CA ILE A 132 15.65 -13.69 5.53
C ILE A 132 16.20 -12.52 4.71
N MET A 133 15.92 -11.27 5.08
CA MET A 133 16.47 -10.09 4.38
C MET A 133 17.99 -9.98 4.53
N ARG A 134 18.54 -10.40 5.67
CA ARG A 134 20.01 -10.53 5.84
C ARG A 134 20.59 -11.66 4.99
N LYS A 135 19.90 -12.80 4.84
CA LYS A 135 20.29 -13.86 3.90
C LYS A 135 20.22 -13.38 2.43
N PHE A 136 19.19 -12.60 2.08
CA PHE A 136 19.02 -11.99 0.75
C PHE A 136 20.08 -10.94 0.42
N ARG A 137 20.46 -10.09 1.39
CA ARG A 137 21.54 -9.10 1.23
C ARG A 137 22.96 -9.68 1.44
N GLY A 138 23.07 -10.83 2.10
CA GLY A 138 24.32 -11.46 2.53
C GLY A 138 24.62 -12.80 1.87
N GLY A 139 23.90 -13.17 0.79
CA GLY A 139 24.02 -14.44 0.06
C GLY A 139 25.30 -14.59 -0.76
N THR A 140 26.45 -14.40 -0.13
CA THR A 140 27.77 -14.92 -0.56
C THR A 140 28.46 -15.48 0.67
N VAL A 141 27.94 -16.57 1.23
CA VAL A 141 28.70 -17.37 2.21
C VAL A 141 28.41 -18.85 1.99
N SER A 142 29.06 -19.44 0.98
CA SER A 142 29.43 -20.86 1.07
C SER A 142 30.72 -20.92 1.88
N ALA A 143 30.71 -21.72 2.94
CA ALA A 143 31.86 -21.96 3.80
C ALA A 143 32.99 -22.64 3.01
N THR A 144 33.87 -21.83 2.42
CA THR A 144 35.28 -22.13 2.13
C THR A 144 35.95 -20.80 1.84
N SER A 145 36.70 -20.30 2.84
CA SER A 145 37.79 -19.33 2.70
C SER A 145 37.47 -17.96 2.07
N GLN A 146 37.40 -16.92 2.92
CA GLN A 146 37.78 -15.52 2.60
C GLN A 146 37.31 -14.96 1.24
N ASP A 147 36.09 -14.44 1.14
CA ASP A 147 35.70 -13.50 0.08
C ASP A 147 34.60 -12.52 0.58
N GLU A 148 34.80 -11.97 1.78
CA GLU A 148 34.07 -10.77 2.20
C GLU A 148 34.72 -9.53 1.57
N ALA A 149 33.90 -8.71 0.90
CA ALA A 149 34.23 -7.39 0.36
C ALA A 149 35.16 -7.35 -0.86
N ASN A 150 34.67 -7.77 -2.03
CA ASN A 150 35.23 -7.27 -3.29
C ASN A 150 34.16 -7.14 -4.38
N SER A 151 33.33 -6.10 -4.31
CA SER A 151 32.65 -5.57 -5.50
C SER A 151 33.69 -4.95 -6.42
N ASN A 152 34.53 -5.80 -7.05
CA ASN A 152 35.64 -5.35 -7.88
C ASN A 152 35.06 -4.44 -8.98
N PRO A 153 35.33 -3.12 -8.98
CA PRO A 153 34.71 -2.17 -9.92
C PRO A 153 34.97 -2.56 -11.39
N GLN A 154 36.07 -3.27 -11.63
CA GLN A 154 36.44 -3.81 -12.93
C GLN A 154 35.46 -4.91 -13.39
N HIS A 155 35.01 -5.79 -12.51
CA HIS A 155 34.05 -6.84 -12.84
C HIS A 155 32.67 -6.27 -13.16
N THR A 156 32.22 -5.25 -12.42
CA THR A 156 30.97 -4.54 -12.71
C THR A 156 31.04 -3.77 -14.02
N ALA A 157 32.17 -3.12 -14.33
CA ALA A 157 32.38 -2.43 -15.60
C ALA A 157 32.39 -3.39 -16.80
N LEU A 158 33.03 -4.55 -16.68
CA LEU A 158 33.00 -5.60 -17.70
C LEU A 158 31.60 -6.16 -17.89
N GLY A 159 30.87 -6.40 -16.80
CA GLY A 159 29.47 -6.85 -16.85
C GLY A 159 28.57 -5.84 -17.58
N LEU A 160 28.74 -4.54 -17.32
CA LEU A 160 28.01 -3.48 -18.01
C LEU A 160 28.36 -3.43 -19.51
N MET A 161 29.63 -3.57 -19.87
CA MET A 161 30.05 -3.62 -21.28
C MET A 161 29.43 -4.82 -22.00
N HIS A 162 29.40 -5.98 -21.35
CA HIS A 162 28.79 -7.18 -21.91
C HIS A 162 27.28 -7.02 -22.07
N LEU A 163 26.58 -6.48 -21.07
CA LEU A 163 25.15 -6.19 -21.13
C LEU A 163 24.80 -5.27 -22.31
N LYS A 164 25.56 -4.17 -22.47
CA LYS A 164 25.38 -3.25 -23.61
C LYS A 164 25.55 -3.95 -24.95
N LYS A 165 26.56 -4.81 -25.06
CA LYS A 165 26.79 -5.60 -26.28
C LYS A 165 25.62 -6.54 -26.57
N LEU A 166 25.19 -7.32 -25.57
CA LEU A 166 24.06 -8.24 -25.71
C LEU A 166 22.77 -7.50 -26.10
N PHE A 167 22.50 -6.36 -25.48
CA PHE A 167 21.30 -5.58 -25.78
C PHE A 167 21.36 -4.89 -27.15
N SER A 168 22.55 -4.48 -27.59
CA SER A 168 22.76 -3.96 -28.95
C SER A 168 22.49 -5.04 -30.00
N GLU A 169 22.97 -6.28 -29.78
CA GLU A 169 22.72 -7.43 -30.66
C GLU A 169 21.26 -7.88 -30.63
N TYR A 170 20.59 -7.74 -29.48
CA TYR A 170 19.17 -7.98 -29.32
C TYR A 170 18.33 -6.96 -30.12
N SER A 171 18.70 -5.67 -30.04
CA SER A 171 17.97 -4.57 -30.66
C SER A 171 18.22 -4.47 -32.17
N HIS A 172 19.42 -4.85 -32.61
CA HIS A 172 19.83 -4.83 -34.01
C HIS A 172 20.33 -6.20 -34.45
N PRO A 173 19.44 -7.21 -34.49
CA PRO A 173 19.87 -8.56 -34.78
C PRO A 173 20.21 -8.69 -36.28
N PRO A 174 21.21 -9.52 -36.65
CA PRO A 174 21.59 -9.73 -38.04
C PRO A 174 20.48 -10.39 -38.87
N HIS A 175 19.56 -11.11 -38.20
CA HIS A 175 18.36 -11.70 -38.78
C HIS A 175 17.17 -11.43 -37.88
N PRO A 176 15.93 -11.34 -38.41
CA PRO A 176 14.74 -11.19 -37.60
C PRO A 176 14.64 -12.32 -36.56
N LEU A 177 14.53 -11.95 -35.27
CA LEU A 177 14.36 -12.89 -34.18
C LEU A 177 12.89 -13.24 -34.00
N SER A 178 12.59 -14.52 -33.78
CA SER A 178 11.28 -14.96 -33.30
C SER A 178 11.02 -14.47 -31.87
N ASP A 179 9.75 -14.46 -31.44
CA ASP A 179 9.39 -14.03 -30.09
C ASP A 179 10.07 -14.88 -29.01
N LYS A 180 10.16 -16.21 -29.23
CA LYS A 180 10.88 -17.11 -28.33
C LYS A 180 12.37 -16.77 -28.22
N GLU A 181 13.05 -16.51 -29.34
CA GLU A 181 14.47 -16.14 -29.32
C GLU A 181 14.71 -14.79 -28.65
N LYS A 182 13.78 -13.85 -28.80
CA LYS A 182 13.83 -12.58 -28.06
C LYS A 182 13.71 -12.84 -26.56
N ASP A 183 12.72 -13.62 -26.14
CA ASP A 183 12.51 -13.90 -24.72
C ASP A 183 13.71 -14.65 -24.12
N ASP A 184 14.25 -15.67 -24.80
CA ASP A 184 15.44 -16.41 -24.38
C ASP A 184 16.67 -15.50 -24.25
N LYS A 185 16.91 -14.61 -25.23
CA LYS A 185 18.00 -13.63 -25.14
C LYS A 185 17.80 -12.65 -23.99
N LEU A 186 16.56 -12.22 -23.75
CA LEU A 186 16.26 -11.30 -22.67
C LEU A 186 16.49 -11.95 -21.31
N TYR A 187 16.01 -13.18 -21.10
CA TYR A 187 16.29 -13.96 -19.87
C TYR A 187 17.78 -14.08 -19.58
N ASN A 188 18.61 -14.35 -20.61
CA ASN A 188 20.06 -14.41 -20.45
C ASN A 188 20.71 -13.08 -20.04
N MET A 189 20.06 -11.94 -20.32
CA MET A 189 20.56 -10.61 -19.92
C MET A 189 20.17 -10.22 -18.49
N LEU A 190 19.10 -10.80 -17.92
CA LEU A 190 18.57 -10.37 -16.61
C LEU A 190 19.54 -10.61 -15.45
N PRO A 191 20.19 -11.78 -15.29
CA PRO A 191 21.19 -12.00 -14.24
C PRO A 191 22.31 -10.97 -14.28
N LEU A 192 22.78 -10.67 -15.49
CA LEU A 192 23.84 -9.69 -15.69
C LEU A 192 23.38 -8.26 -15.33
N PHE A 193 22.16 -7.88 -15.73
CA PHE A 193 21.57 -6.60 -15.36
C PHE A 193 21.46 -6.46 -13.84
N CYS A 194 20.89 -7.45 -13.16
CA CYS A 194 20.75 -7.46 -11.70
C CYS A 194 22.11 -7.42 -11.01
N LYS A 195 23.12 -8.14 -11.50
CA LYS A 195 24.48 -8.09 -10.93
C LYS A 195 25.15 -6.73 -11.09
N VAL A 196 24.95 -6.07 -12.23
CA VAL A 196 25.55 -4.75 -12.50
C VAL A 196 24.88 -3.64 -11.70
N PHE A 197 23.55 -3.66 -11.59
CA PHE A 197 22.78 -2.57 -10.99
C PHE A 197 22.28 -2.85 -9.57
N GLY A 198 22.34 -4.09 -9.07
CA GLY A 198 21.82 -4.48 -7.76
C GLY A 198 22.47 -3.73 -6.58
N ASN A 199 23.74 -3.34 -6.72
CA ASN A 199 24.49 -2.57 -5.73
C ASN A 199 24.80 -1.14 -6.18
N SER A 200 24.27 -0.71 -7.33
CA SER A 200 24.48 0.65 -7.85
C SER A 200 23.35 1.57 -7.38
N PRO A 201 23.62 2.87 -7.09
CA PRO A 201 22.55 3.85 -6.93
C PRO A 201 21.65 3.87 -8.16
N SER A 202 20.33 4.01 -7.98
CA SER A 202 19.39 3.98 -9.10
C SER A 202 19.57 5.14 -10.08
N SER A 203 20.08 6.29 -9.59
CA SER A 203 20.47 7.45 -10.40
C SER A 203 21.51 7.11 -11.48
N ASP A 204 22.40 6.16 -11.20
CA ASP A 204 23.50 5.81 -12.10
C ASP A 204 23.03 5.00 -13.32
N MET A 205 21.83 4.43 -13.26
CA MET A 205 21.35 3.48 -14.26
C MET A 205 21.22 4.12 -15.65
N MET A 206 20.62 5.31 -15.71
CA MET A 206 20.47 6.06 -16.95
C MET A 206 21.80 6.57 -17.51
N GLU A 207 22.71 7.01 -16.64
CA GLU A 207 24.04 7.48 -17.06
C GLU A 207 24.88 6.33 -17.63
N LYS A 208 24.85 5.19 -16.94
CA LYS A 208 25.67 4.03 -17.29
C LYS A 208 25.10 3.24 -18.46
N PHE A 209 23.79 3.18 -18.65
CA PHE A 209 23.14 2.40 -19.70
C PHE A 209 22.16 3.26 -20.50
N ARG A 210 22.64 3.89 -21.59
CA ARG A 210 21.84 4.82 -22.39
C ARG A 210 20.58 4.21 -23.02
N ASP A 211 20.58 2.91 -23.29
CA ASP A 211 19.41 2.21 -23.84
C ASP A 211 18.45 1.68 -22.77
N ILE A 212 18.57 2.15 -21.52
CA ILE A 212 17.79 1.63 -20.38
C ILE A 212 16.28 1.75 -20.58
N LEU A 213 15.79 2.78 -21.27
CA LEU A 213 14.36 2.92 -21.54
C LEU A 213 13.84 1.82 -22.46
N SER A 214 14.59 1.50 -23.52
CA SER A 214 14.27 0.40 -24.43
C SER A 214 14.41 -0.95 -23.72
N PHE A 215 15.44 -1.12 -22.89
CA PHE A 215 15.60 -2.32 -22.07
C PHE A 215 14.42 -2.49 -21.10
N CYS A 216 14.03 -1.42 -20.40
CA CYS A 216 12.88 -1.39 -19.51
C CYS A 216 11.59 -1.77 -20.23
N HIS A 217 11.38 -1.25 -21.45
CA HIS A 217 10.24 -1.60 -22.27
C HIS A 217 10.16 -3.11 -22.52
N GLU A 218 11.27 -3.73 -22.93
CA GLU A 218 11.30 -5.16 -23.22
C GLU A 218 11.15 -6.03 -21.98
N VAL A 219 11.81 -5.68 -20.87
CA VAL A 219 11.63 -6.36 -19.57
C VAL A 219 10.18 -6.29 -19.10
N SER A 220 9.57 -5.11 -19.23
CA SER A 220 8.19 -4.88 -18.81
C SER A 220 7.18 -5.60 -19.71
N ARG A 221 7.42 -5.62 -21.04
CA ARG A 221 6.63 -6.38 -22.00
C ARG A 221 6.71 -7.88 -21.72
N LEU A 222 7.90 -8.40 -21.44
CA LEU A 222 8.10 -9.81 -21.09
C LEU A 222 7.34 -10.16 -19.81
N MET A 223 7.45 -9.34 -18.76
CA MET A 223 6.68 -9.52 -17.51
C MET A 223 5.18 -9.64 -17.80
N VAL A 224 4.61 -8.67 -18.51
CA VAL A 224 3.18 -8.65 -18.83
C VAL A 224 2.77 -9.87 -19.66
N THR A 225 3.61 -10.27 -20.61
CA THR A 225 3.35 -11.45 -21.48
C THR A 225 3.35 -12.74 -20.68
N GLU A 226 4.33 -12.94 -19.81
CA GLU A 226 4.47 -14.15 -18.99
C GLU A 226 3.36 -14.29 -17.94
N MET A 227 2.93 -13.18 -17.32
CA MET A 227 1.79 -13.17 -16.40
C MET A 227 0.49 -13.52 -17.13
N ARG A 228 0.20 -12.86 -18.24
CA ARG A 228 -1.02 -13.11 -19.03
C ARG A 228 -1.07 -14.52 -19.58
N ARG A 229 0.07 -15.04 -20.06
CA ARG A 229 0.18 -16.41 -20.56
C ARG A 229 -0.19 -17.43 -19.48
N ARG A 230 0.20 -17.21 -18.23
CA ARG A 230 -0.12 -18.09 -17.09
C ARG A 230 -1.55 -17.94 -16.61
N ALA A 231 -2.12 -16.75 -16.69
CA ALA A 231 -3.51 -16.51 -16.32
C ALA A 231 -4.53 -17.01 -17.37
N SER A 232 -4.09 -17.29 -18.60
CA SER A 232 -4.99 -17.61 -19.72
C SER A 232 -5.58 -19.02 -19.61
N ASN A 233 -6.91 -19.13 -19.80
CA ASN A 233 -7.67 -20.39 -19.90
C ASN A 233 -7.56 -21.33 -18.70
N GLN A 234 -7.45 -20.78 -17.50
CA GLN A 234 -7.35 -21.52 -16.24
C GLN A 234 -8.36 -21.02 -15.21
N SER A 235 -8.63 -21.81 -14.17
CA SER A 235 -9.31 -21.31 -12.97
C SER A 235 -8.44 -20.24 -12.29
N THR A 236 -9.04 -19.41 -11.44
CA THR A 236 -8.31 -18.37 -10.70
C THR A 236 -7.24 -18.97 -9.79
N GLU A 237 -7.53 -20.10 -9.12
CA GLU A 237 -6.58 -20.88 -8.32
C GLU A 237 -5.38 -21.42 -9.13
N ALA A 238 -5.65 -21.99 -10.31
CA ALA A 238 -4.59 -22.53 -11.16
C ALA A 238 -3.73 -21.40 -11.75
N ALA A 239 -4.36 -20.29 -12.16
CA ALA A 239 -3.69 -19.09 -12.62
C ALA A 239 -2.79 -18.48 -11.54
N SER A 240 -3.30 -18.30 -10.31
CA SER A 240 -2.56 -17.73 -9.19
C SER A 240 -1.34 -18.60 -8.84
N SER A 241 -1.53 -19.92 -8.76
CA SER A 241 -0.49 -20.90 -8.49
C SER A 241 0.60 -20.92 -9.59
N ALA A 242 0.20 -20.86 -10.86
CA ALA A 242 1.13 -20.83 -11.98
C ALA A 242 1.99 -19.55 -11.99
N ILE A 243 1.39 -18.40 -11.67
CA ILE A 243 2.09 -17.12 -11.56
C ILE A 243 3.09 -17.14 -10.40
N VAL A 244 2.64 -17.52 -9.20
CA VAL A 244 3.50 -17.58 -8.01
C VAL A 244 4.66 -18.55 -8.23
N LYS A 245 4.39 -19.75 -8.75
CA LYS A 245 5.44 -20.74 -9.02
C LYS A 245 6.52 -20.22 -9.97
N PHE A 246 6.15 -19.40 -10.95
CA PHE A 246 7.12 -18.80 -11.86
C PHE A 246 7.93 -17.68 -11.22
N LEU A 247 7.30 -16.87 -10.37
CA LEU A 247 7.95 -15.74 -9.73
C LEU A 247 8.79 -16.16 -8.53
N GLU A 248 8.48 -17.26 -7.84
CA GLU A 248 9.28 -17.77 -6.73
C GLU A 248 10.69 -18.22 -7.18
N ILE A 249 11.63 -18.16 -6.25
CA ILE A 249 12.94 -18.79 -6.42
C ILE A 249 12.72 -20.31 -6.53
N GLU A 250 13.34 -21.01 -7.47
CA GLU A 250 13.22 -22.48 -7.51
C GLU A 250 14.28 -23.14 -6.64
N ASN A 251 15.53 -23.13 -7.11
CA ASN A 251 16.67 -23.74 -6.43
C ASN A 251 17.61 -22.66 -5.87
N CYS A 252 18.05 -21.75 -6.73
CA CYS A 252 18.83 -20.56 -6.39
C CYS A 252 18.38 -19.37 -7.26
N GLU A 253 18.70 -18.14 -6.85
CA GLU A 253 18.20 -16.91 -7.49
C GLU A 253 18.49 -16.83 -8.99
N GLU A 254 19.74 -17.09 -9.39
CA GLU A 254 20.21 -16.95 -10.78
C GLU A 254 19.61 -17.99 -11.75
N SER A 255 19.02 -19.07 -11.21
CA SER A 255 18.40 -20.14 -12.00
C SER A 255 16.92 -19.91 -12.32
N SER A 256 16.24 -19.01 -11.58
CA SER A 256 14.81 -18.76 -11.77
C SER A 256 14.58 -17.58 -12.71
N ASN A 257 14.17 -17.90 -13.94
CA ASN A 257 13.85 -16.91 -14.96
C ASN A 257 12.82 -15.88 -14.50
N GLY A 258 11.77 -16.30 -13.78
CA GLY A 258 10.73 -15.40 -13.31
C GLY A 258 11.15 -14.56 -12.10
N TRP A 259 11.92 -15.12 -11.18
CA TRP A 259 12.53 -14.35 -10.08
C TRP A 259 13.49 -13.28 -10.61
N MET A 260 14.32 -13.64 -11.60
CA MET A 260 15.26 -12.70 -12.23
C MET A 260 14.52 -11.59 -12.98
N LEU A 261 13.39 -11.90 -13.61
CA LEU A 261 12.53 -10.93 -14.27
C LEU A 261 11.88 -9.96 -13.28
N LEU A 262 11.37 -10.48 -12.17
CA LEU A 262 10.82 -9.64 -11.10
C LEU A 262 11.89 -8.76 -10.44
N SER A 263 13.08 -9.32 -10.21
CA SER A 263 14.23 -8.60 -9.64
C SER A 263 14.71 -7.48 -10.56
N ALA A 264 14.83 -7.74 -11.86
CA ALA A 264 15.17 -6.72 -12.85
C ALA A 264 14.12 -5.60 -12.90
N LEU A 265 12.83 -5.97 -12.88
CA LEU A 265 11.73 -5.01 -12.83
C LEU A 265 11.79 -4.16 -11.56
N ASN A 266 12.10 -4.76 -10.41
CA ASN A 266 12.26 -4.05 -9.13
C ASN A 266 13.42 -3.04 -9.14
N LEU A 267 14.53 -3.37 -9.79
CA LEU A 267 15.62 -2.41 -9.97
C LEU A 267 15.21 -1.26 -10.89
N LEU A 268 14.48 -1.56 -11.97
CA LEU A 268 13.99 -0.54 -12.91
C LEU A 268 12.95 0.39 -12.27
N THR A 269 12.09 -0.08 -11.37
CA THR A 269 11.13 0.78 -10.64
C THR A 269 11.78 1.71 -9.63
N ALA A 270 13.04 1.44 -9.23
CA ALA A 270 13.82 2.37 -8.40
C ALA A 270 14.40 3.55 -9.20
N GLY A 271 14.31 3.50 -10.54
CA GLY A 271 14.75 4.57 -11.42
C GLY A 271 13.82 5.78 -11.42
N ASP A 272 13.98 6.66 -12.39
CA ASP A 272 13.21 7.91 -12.44
C ASP A 272 11.82 7.74 -13.09
N ALA A 273 11.06 8.83 -13.13
CA ALA A 273 9.70 8.85 -13.67
C ALA A 273 9.62 8.40 -15.15
N SER A 274 10.69 8.51 -15.93
CA SER A 274 10.69 8.08 -17.33
C SER A 274 10.60 6.56 -17.46
N LEU A 275 11.24 5.82 -16.55
CA LEU A 275 11.13 4.36 -16.47
C LEU A 275 9.73 3.93 -16.01
N ILE A 276 9.16 4.62 -15.04
CA ILE A 276 7.77 4.40 -14.58
C ILE A 276 6.79 4.62 -15.73
N GLN A 277 7.00 5.65 -16.55
CA GLN A 277 6.16 5.93 -17.72
C GLN A 277 6.22 4.80 -18.76
N VAL A 278 7.40 4.23 -19.01
CA VAL A 278 7.57 3.07 -19.90
C VAL A 278 6.77 1.88 -19.37
N MET A 279 6.91 1.54 -18.09
CA MET A 279 6.19 0.43 -17.45
C MET A 279 4.67 0.61 -17.49
N THR A 280 4.21 1.85 -17.24
CA THR A 280 2.80 2.22 -17.29
C THR A 280 2.23 2.02 -18.69
N THR A 281 2.95 2.48 -19.72
CA THR A 281 2.54 2.38 -21.12
C THR A 281 2.33 0.92 -21.55
N VAL A 282 3.15 -0.01 -21.03
CA VAL A 282 3.03 -1.44 -21.35
C VAL A 282 2.11 -2.22 -20.41
N SER A 283 1.37 -1.57 -19.51
CA SER A 283 0.39 -2.19 -18.59
C SER A 283 1.00 -2.98 -17.42
N VAL A 284 2.19 -2.63 -16.93
CA VAL A 284 2.73 -3.29 -15.73
C VAL A 284 1.82 -3.09 -14.51
N PRO A 285 1.35 -1.87 -14.16
CA PRO A 285 0.58 -1.66 -12.93
C PRO A 285 -0.71 -2.48 -12.91
N SER A 286 -1.56 -2.34 -13.93
CA SER A 286 -2.77 -3.16 -14.12
C SER A 286 -2.52 -4.67 -14.07
N THR A 287 -1.44 -5.14 -14.70
CA THR A 287 -1.12 -6.57 -14.72
C THR A 287 -0.74 -7.08 -13.33
N LEU A 288 0.08 -6.33 -12.59
CA LEU A 288 0.48 -6.70 -11.23
C LEU A 288 -0.66 -6.58 -10.22
N VAL A 289 -1.54 -5.59 -10.33
CA VAL A 289 -2.75 -5.48 -9.48
C VAL A 289 -3.69 -6.66 -9.71
N LYS A 290 -3.88 -7.10 -10.97
CA LYS A 290 -4.64 -8.32 -11.28
C LYS A 290 -4.02 -9.56 -10.64
N CYS A 291 -2.70 -9.72 -10.73
CA CYS A 291 -2.00 -10.82 -10.09
C CYS A 291 -2.17 -10.78 -8.56
N LEU A 292 -2.05 -9.60 -7.94
CA LEU A 292 -2.26 -9.43 -6.50
C LEU A 292 -3.66 -9.89 -6.07
N TYR A 293 -4.69 -9.54 -6.85
CA TYR A 293 -6.05 -9.98 -6.60
C TYR A 293 -6.21 -11.50 -6.75
N LEU A 294 -5.59 -12.10 -7.79
CA LEU A 294 -5.58 -13.56 -7.99
C LEU A 294 -4.91 -14.31 -6.83
N PHE A 295 -3.95 -13.70 -6.13
CA PHE A 295 -3.24 -14.36 -5.03
C PHE A 295 -4.12 -14.67 -3.81
N PHE A 296 -5.36 -14.16 -3.78
CA PHE A 296 -6.35 -14.51 -2.76
C PHE A 296 -6.86 -15.94 -2.91
N ASP A 297 -6.72 -16.53 -4.10
CA ASP A 297 -7.08 -17.92 -4.43
C ASP A 297 -5.88 -18.87 -4.36
N LEU A 298 -4.77 -18.49 -3.73
CA LEU A 298 -3.63 -19.40 -3.56
C LEU A 298 -3.97 -20.50 -2.55
N LEU A 299 -3.52 -21.72 -2.85
CA LEU A 299 -3.56 -22.83 -1.91
C LEU A 299 -2.54 -22.62 -0.77
N GLU A 300 -2.81 -23.27 0.35
CA GLU A 300 -1.89 -23.32 1.48
C GLU A 300 -0.59 -24.00 1.07
N ILE A 301 0.53 -23.55 1.64
CA ILE A 301 1.86 -24.08 1.32
C ILE A 301 2.02 -25.43 2.02
N GLU A 302 2.27 -26.48 1.24
CA GLU A 302 2.65 -27.79 1.77
C GLU A 302 4.08 -27.74 2.36
N ASP A 303 4.26 -28.34 3.54
CA ASP A 303 5.55 -28.44 4.25
C ASP A 303 6.34 -27.11 4.32
N PRO A 304 5.77 -26.05 4.92
CA PRO A 304 6.26 -24.67 4.80
C PRO A 304 7.69 -24.47 5.32
N ASP A 305 8.09 -25.23 6.33
CA ASP A 305 9.39 -25.10 7.00
C ASP A 305 10.43 -26.14 6.55
N THR A 306 10.06 -27.08 5.67
CA THR A 306 10.96 -28.14 5.21
C THR A 306 11.70 -27.72 3.95
N ALA A 307 12.97 -27.34 4.08
CA ALA A 307 13.84 -27.11 2.93
C ALA A 307 14.10 -28.42 2.16
N LYS A 308 13.88 -28.40 0.84
CA LYS A 308 14.27 -29.50 -0.04
C LYS A 308 15.80 -29.59 -0.10
N THR A 309 16.34 -30.80 -0.21
CA THR A 309 17.79 -31.02 -0.35
C THR A 309 18.34 -30.24 -1.54
N GLY A 310 19.23 -29.27 -1.28
CA GLY A 310 19.82 -28.40 -2.31
C GLY A 310 19.09 -27.08 -2.58
N SER A 311 18.10 -26.72 -1.77
CA SER A 311 17.43 -25.40 -1.81
C SER A 311 17.97 -24.49 -0.71
N ASP A 312 18.29 -23.25 -1.06
CA ASP A 312 18.77 -22.23 -0.11
C ASP A 312 17.65 -21.70 0.82
N PHE A 313 16.39 -21.88 0.41
CA PHE A 313 15.21 -21.33 1.08
C PHE A 313 14.10 -22.36 1.28
N THR A 314 13.36 -22.27 2.39
CA THR A 314 12.11 -23.03 2.61
C THR A 314 10.98 -22.49 1.74
N PRO A 315 9.92 -23.27 1.45
CA PRO A 315 8.74 -22.78 0.73
C PRO A 315 8.14 -21.49 1.32
N LYS A 316 8.10 -21.38 2.66
CA LYS A 316 7.65 -20.19 3.37
C LYS A 316 8.59 -18.99 3.14
N GLU A 317 9.90 -19.18 3.26
CA GLU A 317 10.89 -18.11 3.00
C GLU A 317 10.76 -17.56 1.57
N ARG A 318 10.58 -18.45 0.58
CA ARG A 318 10.39 -18.06 -0.82
C ARG A 318 9.13 -17.23 -1.05
N ARG A 319 8.02 -17.62 -0.41
CA ARG A 319 6.75 -16.87 -0.49
C ARG A 319 6.89 -15.48 0.11
N ILE A 320 7.57 -15.35 1.25
CA ILE A 320 7.83 -14.06 1.91
C ILE A 320 8.70 -13.17 1.02
N LEU A 321 9.77 -13.72 0.43
CA LEU A 321 10.63 -12.98 -0.51
C LEU A 321 9.87 -12.49 -1.74
N LEU A 322 9.03 -13.36 -2.33
CA LEU A 322 8.14 -12.98 -3.42
C LEU A 322 7.23 -11.83 -3.01
N GLN A 323 6.50 -11.96 -1.90
CA GLN A 323 5.61 -10.91 -1.40
C GLN A 323 6.35 -9.57 -1.29
N LYS A 324 7.51 -9.56 -0.62
CA LYS A 324 8.32 -8.34 -0.43
C LYS A 324 8.67 -7.63 -1.73
N ILE A 325 9.26 -8.34 -2.67
CA ILE A 325 9.70 -7.74 -3.93
C ILE A 325 8.51 -7.36 -4.79
N PHE A 326 7.46 -8.18 -4.82
CA PHE A 326 6.25 -7.92 -5.59
C PHE A 326 5.53 -6.64 -5.10
N VAL A 327 5.37 -6.51 -3.78
CA VAL A 327 4.76 -5.32 -3.16
C VAL A 327 5.65 -4.10 -3.35
N GLN A 328 6.96 -4.23 -3.18
CA GLN A 328 7.91 -3.13 -3.40
C GLN A 328 7.81 -2.56 -4.83
N VAL A 329 7.66 -3.42 -5.84
CA VAL A 329 7.44 -2.99 -7.24
C VAL A 329 6.14 -2.18 -7.35
N LEU A 330 5.03 -2.70 -6.81
CA LEU A 330 3.73 -2.03 -6.86
C LEU A 330 3.71 -0.70 -6.08
N VAL A 331 4.31 -0.65 -4.90
CA VAL A 331 4.44 0.57 -4.08
C VAL A 331 5.25 1.63 -4.82
N ARG A 332 6.40 1.26 -5.40
CA ARG A 332 7.21 2.20 -6.21
C ARG A 332 6.44 2.74 -7.41
N LEU A 333 5.72 1.89 -8.15
CA LEU A 333 4.85 2.35 -9.24
C LEU A 333 3.76 3.30 -8.72
N CYS A 334 3.00 2.89 -7.71
CA CYS A 334 1.87 3.66 -7.17
C CYS A 334 2.29 4.91 -6.38
N SER A 335 3.58 5.15 -6.20
CA SER A 335 4.14 6.40 -5.70
C SER A 335 4.14 7.52 -6.76
N HIS A 336 3.63 7.23 -7.96
CA HIS A 336 3.44 8.17 -9.05
C HIS A 336 1.97 8.23 -9.47
N THR A 337 1.55 9.39 -9.96
CA THR A 337 0.18 9.61 -10.45
C THR A 337 -0.14 8.81 -11.71
N THR A 338 0.84 8.60 -12.61
CA THR A 338 0.60 7.97 -13.91
C THR A 338 0.16 6.50 -13.83
N PRO A 339 0.71 5.63 -12.96
CA PRO A 339 0.15 4.30 -12.72
C PRO A 339 -1.28 4.30 -12.17
N ALA A 340 -1.64 5.23 -11.28
CA ALA A 340 -3.00 5.31 -10.74
C ALA A 340 -4.03 5.67 -11.82
N GLU A 341 -3.67 6.61 -12.71
CA GLU A 341 -4.50 6.96 -13.86
C GLU A 341 -4.63 5.81 -14.86
N GLU A 342 -3.56 5.04 -15.08
CA GLU A 342 -3.59 3.84 -15.92
C GLU A 342 -4.51 2.77 -15.33
N LEU A 343 -4.44 2.52 -14.02
CA LEU A 343 -5.32 1.58 -13.32
C LEU A 343 -6.79 1.98 -13.44
N ALA A 344 -7.09 3.27 -13.26
CA ALA A 344 -8.44 3.80 -13.43
C ALA A 344 -8.91 3.67 -14.90
N HIS A 345 -8.05 4.00 -15.86
CA HIS A 345 -8.37 3.93 -17.28
C HIS A 345 -8.62 2.49 -17.77
N LYS A 346 -7.89 1.50 -17.22
CA LYS A 346 -8.06 0.08 -17.55
C LYS A 346 -9.11 -0.65 -16.73
N ASP A 347 -9.83 0.07 -15.86
CA ASP A 347 -10.85 -0.47 -14.97
C ASP A 347 -10.33 -1.50 -13.95
N ASP A 348 -9.04 -1.41 -13.60
CA ASP A 348 -8.37 -2.36 -12.72
C ASP A 348 -8.20 -1.81 -11.29
N LEU A 349 -8.36 -0.49 -11.09
CA LEU A 349 -8.24 0.13 -9.77
C LEU A 349 -9.29 -0.40 -8.78
N THR A 350 -10.49 -0.76 -9.25
CA THR A 350 -11.52 -1.34 -8.38
C THR A 350 -11.07 -2.66 -7.71
N LEU A 351 -10.11 -3.38 -8.30
CA LEU A 351 -9.59 -4.62 -7.72
C LEU A 351 -8.86 -4.39 -6.40
N LEU A 352 -8.21 -3.23 -6.22
CA LEU A 352 -7.58 -2.88 -4.94
C LEU A 352 -8.62 -2.63 -3.85
N PHE A 353 -9.73 -1.96 -4.17
CA PHE A 353 -10.83 -1.72 -3.23
C PHE A 353 -11.55 -3.01 -2.85
N SER A 354 -11.75 -3.92 -3.82
CA SER A 354 -12.18 -5.30 -3.52
C SER A 354 -11.18 -5.96 -2.58
N ALA A 355 -9.90 -6.02 -2.96
CA ALA A 355 -8.86 -6.75 -2.25
C ALA A 355 -8.77 -6.37 -0.76
N ILE A 356 -8.80 -5.07 -0.42
CA ILE A 356 -8.64 -4.64 0.98
C ILE A 356 -9.81 -5.01 1.89
N THR A 357 -10.97 -5.40 1.32
CA THR A 357 -12.19 -5.75 2.08
C THR A 357 -12.76 -7.12 1.73
N SER A 358 -12.15 -7.84 0.79
CA SER A 358 -12.53 -9.21 0.47
C SER A 358 -12.13 -10.16 1.59
N TRP A 359 -12.98 -11.14 1.84
CA TRP A 359 -12.59 -12.30 2.62
C TRP A 359 -11.57 -13.13 1.85
N CYS A 360 -10.61 -13.69 2.59
CA CYS A 360 -9.64 -14.65 2.07
C CYS A 360 -9.29 -15.66 3.17
N PRO A 361 -8.83 -16.87 2.81
CA PRO A 361 -8.29 -17.81 3.77
C PRO A 361 -7.15 -17.21 4.62
N PRO A 362 -6.93 -17.67 5.87
CA PRO A 362 -5.91 -17.11 6.78
C PRO A 362 -4.50 -17.03 6.18
N HIS A 363 -4.09 -18.03 5.41
CA HIS A 363 -2.77 -18.06 4.76
C HIS A 363 -2.59 -17.01 3.66
N ASN A 364 -3.68 -16.42 3.16
CA ASN A 364 -3.66 -15.36 2.14
C ASN A 364 -3.84 -13.95 2.71
N VAL A 365 -4.02 -13.81 4.03
CA VAL A 365 -4.18 -12.49 4.70
C VAL A 365 -3.00 -11.55 4.41
N MET A 366 -1.79 -12.09 4.25
CA MET A 366 -0.61 -11.29 3.89
C MET A 366 -0.81 -10.53 2.56
N TRP A 367 -1.53 -11.10 1.59
CA TRP A 367 -1.82 -10.45 0.31
C TRP A 367 -2.90 -9.36 0.44
N ARG A 368 -3.84 -9.51 1.38
CA ARG A 368 -4.79 -8.44 1.73
C ARG A 368 -4.07 -7.25 2.36
N LYS A 369 -3.11 -7.50 3.27
CA LYS A 369 -2.24 -6.46 3.84
C LYS A 369 -1.40 -5.77 2.76
N SER A 370 -0.82 -6.54 1.84
CA SER A 370 -0.11 -6.02 0.66
C SER A 370 -0.98 -5.10 -0.21
N ALA A 371 -2.25 -5.48 -0.47
CA ALA A 371 -3.17 -4.65 -1.23
C ALA A 371 -3.50 -3.33 -0.51
N ALA A 372 -3.64 -3.36 0.82
CA ALA A 372 -3.84 -2.16 1.63
C ALA A 372 -2.63 -1.23 1.54
N GLU A 373 -1.41 -1.76 1.61
CA GLU A 373 -0.18 -0.96 1.46
C GLU A 373 -0.08 -0.26 0.10
N VAL A 374 -0.40 -0.98 -0.98
CA VAL A 374 -0.42 -0.41 -2.34
C VAL A 374 -1.48 0.68 -2.45
N LEU A 375 -2.68 0.44 -1.93
CA LEU A 375 -3.78 1.41 -1.96
C LEU A 375 -3.46 2.66 -1.11
N MET A 376 -2.76 2.50 0.02
CA MET A 376 -2.29 3.60 0.86
C MET A 376 -1.17 4.41 0.22
N THR A 377 -0.33 3.78 -0.60
CA THR A 377 0.65 4.53 -1.39
C THR A 377 -0.05 5.34 -2.49
N LEU A 378 -1.03 4.72 -3.15
CA LEU A 378 -1.84 5.37 -4.17
C LEU A 378 -2.65 6.55 -3.61
N SER A 379 -3.21 6.44 -2.39
CA SER A 379 -3.95 7.55 -1.77
C SER A 379 -3.09 8.80 -1.56
N ARG A 380 -1.81 8.63 -1.26
CA ARG A 380 -0.89 9.73 -0.98
C ARG A 380 -0.31 10.40 -2.22
N HIS A 381 -0.12 9.63 -3.30
CA HIS A 381 0.64 10.09 -4.48
C HIS A 381 -0.13 10.01 -5.80
N GLY A 382 -1.15 9.14 -5.85
CA GLY A 382 -1.86 8.75 -7.06
C GLY A 382 -3.19 9.44 -7.29
N LEU A 383 -3.73 10.18 -6.31
CA LEU A 383 -5.05 10.79 -6.42
C LEU A 383 -5.04 12.04 -7.31
N SER A 384 -5.41 11.86 -8.57
CA SER A 384 -5.78 12.93 -9.49
C SER A 384 -7.31 12.99 -9.68
N GLN A 385 -7.81 14.08 -10.29
CA GLN A 385 -9.24 14.24 -10.54
C GLN A 385 -9.86 13.07 -11.36
N PRO A 386 -9.21 12.55 -12.43
CA PRO A 386 -9.67 11.35 -13.12
C PRO A 386 -9.79 10.13 -12.21
N VAL A 387 -8.81 9.91 -11.32
CA VAL A 387 -8.78 8.78 -10.39
C VAL A 387 -9.92 8.89 -9.38
N VAL A 388 -10.10 10.05 -8.75
CA VAL A 388 -11.21 10.28 -7.81
C VAL A 388 -12.57 10.11 -8.51
N SER A 389 -12.70 10.63 -9.73
CA SER A 389 -13.94 10.50 -10.52
C SER A 389 -14.25 9.04 -10.85
N TYR A 390 -13.22 8.25 -11.19
CA TYR A 390 -13.36 6.82 -11.41
C TYR A 390 -13.85 6.09 -10.15
N ILE A 391 -13.21 6.33 -9.00
CA ILE A 391 -13.54 5.69 -7.73
C ILE A 391 -15.00 5.96 -7.34
N HIS A 392 -15.44 7.21 -7.49
CA HIS A 392 -16.82 7.61 -7.27
C HIS A 392 -17.79 6.88 -8.24
N GLN A 393 -17.52 6.94 -9.55
CA GLN A 393 -18.38 6.34 -10.58
C GLN A 393 -18.49 4.81 -10.45
N LYS A 394 -17.44 4.14 -9.98
CA LYS A 394 -17.42 2.70 -9.74
C LYS A 394 -17.93 2.32 -8.35
N SER A 395 -18.31 3.30 -7.53
CA SER A 395 -18.82 3.09 -6.18
C SER A 395 -17.88 2.25 -5.30
N CYS A 396 -16.57 2.44 -5.47
CA CYS A 396 -15.57 1.61 -4.80
C CYS A 396 -15.65 1.71 -3.26
N VAL A 397 -16.04 2.86 -2.72
CA VAL A 397 -16.26 3.03 -1.26
C VAL A 397 -17.46 2.21 -0.79
N ALA A 398 -18.57 2.22 -1.55
CA ALA A 398 -19.74 1.41 -1.23
C ALA A 398 -19.43 -0.09 -1.30
N LEU A 399 -18.63 -0.51 -2.30
CA LEU A 399 -18.14 -1.88 -2.42
C LEU A 399 -17.39 -2.34 -1.16
N CYS A 400 -16.51 -1.50 -0.60
CA CYS A 400 -15.81 -1.81 0.64
C CYS A 400 -16.78 -2.05 1.81
N ILE A 401 -17.79 -1.18 1.95
CA ILE A 401 -18.81 -1.32 3.00
C ILE A 401 -19.66 -2.59 2.81
N ASP A 402 -20.11 -2.85 1.59
CA ASP A 402 -20.89 -4.04 1.26
C ASP A 402 -20.13 -5.33 1.59
N ASN A 403 -18.84 -5.40 1.26
CA ASN A 403 -18.01 -6.55 1.58
C ASN A 403 -17.90 -6.79 3.11
N MET A 404 -17.67 -5.73 3.89
CA MET A 404 -17.57 -5.85 5.35
C MET A 404 -18.90 -6.25 6.02
N GLN A 405 -20.04 -5.89 5.42
CA GLN A 405 -21.37 -6.20 5.98
C GLN A 405 -21.87 -7.58 5.62
N ARG A 406 -21.62 -8.04 4.39
CA ARG A 406 -22.32 -9.20 3.81
C ARG A 406 -21.57 -10.52 3.96
N VAL A 407 -20.32 -10.49 4.39
CA VAL A 407 -19.50 -11.71 4.50
C VAL A 407 -19.54 -12.24 5.93
N PRO A 408 -20.34 -13.29 6.21
CA PRO A 408 -20.53 -13.81 7.57
C PRO A 408 -19.27 -14.46 8.15
N GLU A 409 -18.30 -14.83 7.31
CA GLU A 409 -17.05 -15.45 7.71
C GLU A 409 -16.02 -14.44 8.29
N LEU A 410 -16.30 -13.14 8.23
CA LEU A 410 -15.39 -12.11 8.78
C LEU A 410 -15.48 -12.03 10.29
N SER A 411 -14.32 -12.12 10.96
CA SER A 411 -14.23 -11.84 12.39
C SER A 411 -14.31 -10.32 12.66
N PRO A 412 -14.74 -9.90 13.88
CA PRO A 412 -14.74 -8.49 14.25
C PRO A 412 -13.36 -7.82 14.11
N LEU A 413 -12.28 -8.54 14.42
CA LEU A 413 -10.92 -8.01 14.28
C LEU A 413 -10.56 -7.72 12.82
N GLU A 414 -10.94 -8.61 11.89
CA GLU A 414 -10.73 -8.36 10.46
C GLU A 414 -11.53 -7.16 9.96
N ILE A 415 -12.77 -6.98 10.42
CA ILE A 415 -13.58 -5.80 10.07
C ILE A 415 -12.89 -4.52 10.58
N VAL A 416 -12.28 -4.54 11.76
CA VAL A 416 -11.49 -3.41 12.28
C VAL A 416 -10.29 -3.12 11.38
N GLU A 417 -9.51 -4.13 10.99
CA GLU A 417 -8.38 -3.96 10.07
C GLU A 417 -8.81 -3.38 8.70
N MET A 418 -9.94 -3.85 8.17
CA MET A 418 -10.53 -3.34 6.93
C MET A 418 -10.97 -1.88 7.07
N PHE A 419 -11.61 -1.50 8.18
CA PHE A 419 -11.95 -0.11 8.46
C PHE A 419 -10.72 0.78 8.55
N VAL A 420 -9.64 0.31 9.16
CA VAL A 420 -8.37 1.07 9.22
C VAL A 420 -7.88 1.35 7.81
N ALA A 421 -7.83 0.35 6.92
CA ALA A 421 -7.42 0.55 5.53
C ALA A 421 -8.32 1.57 4.80
N VAL A 422 -9.65 1.44 4.93
CA VAL A 422 -10.62 2.37 4.32
C VAL A 422 -10.47 3.78 4.88
N PHE A 423 -10.31 3.96 6.18
CA PHE A 423 -10.18 5.29 6.79
C PHE A 423 -8.86 5.96 6.48
N CYS A 424 -7.76 5.21 6.43
CA CYS A 424 -6.48 5.75 6.02
C CYS A 424 -6.55 6.25 4.57
N PHE A 425 -7.23 5.50 3.69
CA PHE A 425 -7.51 5.96 2.32
C PHE A 425 -8.41 7.21 2.29
N LEU A 426 -9.55 7.19 2.99
CA LEU A 426 -10.50 8.30 3.01
C LEU A 426 -9.88 9.59 3.56
N LYS A 427 -9.07 9.47 4.61
CA LYS A 427 -8.30 10.59 5.19
C LYS A 427 -7.46 11.27 4.11
N ASP A 428 -6.60 10.51 3.45
CA ASP A 428 -5.69 11.06 2.44
C ASP A 428 -6.48 11.63 1.25
N SER A 429 -7.56 10.96 0.84
CA SER A 429 -8.43 11.45 -0.24
C SER A 429 -9.13 12.76 0.09
N SER A 430 -9.47 13.01 1.35
CA SER A 430 -10.17 14.23 1.79
C SER A 430 -9.32 15.50 1.65
N GLU A 431 -7.99 15.35 1.60
CA GLU A 431 -7.05 16.44 1.33
C GLU A 431 -7.11 16.87 -0.14
N VAL A 432 -7.58 15.99 -1.04
CA VAL A 432 -7.71 16.23 -2.49
C VAL A 432 -9.17 16.54 -2.88
N SER A 433 -10.14 15.76 -2.39
CA SER A 433 -11.56 15.91 -2.69
C SER A 433 -12.45 15.38 -1.56
N GLN A 434 -13.56 16.08 -1.29
CA GLN A 434 -14.58 15.63 -0.33
C GLN A 434 -15.52 14.56 -0.89
N THR A 435 -15.52 14.31 -2.21
CA THR A 435 -16.44 13.39 -2.89
C THR A 435 -16.49 12.00 -2.24
N LEU A 436 -15.33 11.43 -1.89
CA LEU A 436 -15.27 10.07 -1.37
C LEU A 436 -15.74 9.95 0.09
N LEU A 437 -15.66 11.05 0.86
CA LEU A 437 -16.31 11.12 2.18
C LEU A 437 -17.84 11.21 2.06
N ASP A 438 -18.33 11.94 1.06
CA ASP A 438 -19.76 11.99 0.76
C ASP A 438 -20.27 10.64 0.25
N ASP A 439 -19.47 9.90 -0.52
CA ASP A 439 -19.78 8.51 -0.91
C ASP A 439 -19.89 7.61 0.31
N PHE A 440 -18.93 7.68 1.23
CA PHE A 440 -18.97 6.93 2.49
C PHE A 440 -20.21 7.25 3.32
N ARG A 441 -20.63 8.53 3.36
CA ARG A 441 -21.89 8.93 4.00
C ARG A 441 -23.09 8.32 3.28
N SER A 442 -23.11 8.42 1.96
CA SER A 442 -24.24 8.02 1.12
C SER A 442 -24.48 6.51 1.16
N CYS A 443 -23.42 5.71 1.26
CA CYS A 443 -23.50 4.27 1.41
C CYS A 443 -23.67 3.81 2.88
N GLN A 444 -24.10 4.70 3.79
CA GLN A 444 -24.35 4.40 5.21
C GLN A 444 -23.11 3.89 5.98
N GLY A 445 -21.90 4.23 5.53
CA GLY A 445 -20.66 3.79 6.16
C GLY A 445 -20.54 4.25 7.62
N TYR A 446 -20.99 5.47 7.93
CA TYR A 446 -21.02 5.98 9.32
C TYR A 446 -22.02 5.23 10.21
N LEU A 447 -23.19 4.88 9.68
CA LEU A 447 -24.18 4.10 10.41
C LEU A 447 -23.61 2.72 10.73
N PHE A 448 -23.06 2.03 9.73
CA PHE A 448 -22.42 0.74 9.90
C PHE A 448 -21.31 0.77 10.95
N LEU A 449 -20.39 1.74 10.86
CA LEU A 449 -19.33 1.91 11.85
C LEU A 449 -19.90 2.09 13.27
N SER A 450 -20.93 2.93 13.42
CA SER A 450 -21.54 3.18 14.72
C SER A 450 -22.18 1.93 15.32
N GLU A 451 -22.92 1.17 14.52
CA GLU A 451 -23.53 -0.08 14.95
C GLU A 451 -22.48 -1.15 15.29
N PHE A 452 -21.38 -1.17 14.56
CA PHE A 452 -20.28 -2.10 14.80
C PHE A 452 -19.54 -1.78 16.11
N LEU A 453 -19.25 -0.51 16.39
CA LEU A 453 -18.54 -0.09 17.62
C LEU A 453 -19.39 -0.15 18.89
N LEU A 454 -20.72 -0.14 18.76
CA LEU A 454 -21.67 -0.18 19.88
C LEU A 454 -22.11 -1.61 20.25
N LYS A 455 -21.79 -2.60 19.40
CA LYS A 455 -21.90 -4.02 19.72
C LYS A 455 -20.65 -4.46 20.46
#